data_AF-A0A9J7BRF1-F1
#
_entry.id   AF-A0A9J7BRF1-F1
#
_cell.length_a   1.000
_cell.length_b   1.000
_cell.length_c   1.000
_cell.angle_alpha   90.00
_cell.angle_beta   90.00
_cell.angle_gamma   90.00
#
_symmetry.space_group_name_H-M   'P 1'
#
loop_
_entity.id
_entity.type
_entity.pdbx_description
1 polymer ?
#
loop_
_entity_poly.entity_id
_entity_poly.type
_entity_poly.pdbx_seq_one_letter_code
_entity_poly.pdbx_strand_id
1 'polypeptide(L)'
;MSTPPQAGPHDPEGPQLPELESYEPAPAQDLLPPATEIAPEAAPQTESYFDTYASRLPPPPRFPNILDVVLMCILLSVGWLASGAAAATALHFRLFGVHTEKQAANDIHYTMGAQTIWYLVALALWMLIFPKIWHTRFFAGVEWRAAAAFRLRWQLFWAAFACFVLAIVDGLLLPGPKEAPIDQVFRMPGGAWFLFAFGITLAPLIEETIYRGFLLPAFSTLWDFTAERIQDRPAPWPDENGKVKWSLGAMVFASIATSVPFALMHGYQTSYSFGTFILLFAVSLALCWVRLSTRSLAASTVVHACYNFLLFALMIWGTGGFQNLDKM
;
A
#
# COMPACT_ATOMS: atom_id res chain seq x y z
N MET A 1 69.10 -87.41 -48.08
CA MET A 1 70.22 -88.22 -47.57
C MET A 1 70.30 -87.95 -46.08
N SER A 2 69.54 -88.67 -45.25
CA SER A 2 69.85 -90.01 -44.72
C SER A 2 71.22 -90.00 -44.05
N THR A 3 71.33 -89.60 -42.79
CA THR A 3 71.61 -90.40 -41.56
C THR A 3 72.49 -89.53 -40.64
N PRO A 4 72.64 -89.73 -39.31
CA PRO A 4 72.53 -91.00 -38.56
C PRO A 4 71.84 -90.91 -37.17
N PRO A 5 71.75 -92.05 -36.43
CA PRO A 5 71.06 -92.18 -35.15
C PRO A 5 71.99 -92.23 -33.91
N GLN A 6 71.39 -91.79 -32.80
CA GLN A 6 71.44 -92.17 -31.37
C GLN A 6 72.63 -92.84 -30.63
N ALA A 7 72.66 -92.43 -29.33
CA ALA A 7 73.06 -93.10 -28.08
C ALA A 7 74.57 -93.17 -27.79
N GLY A 8 75.14 -92.58 -26.74
CA GLY A 8 74.81 -92.53 -25.29
C GLY A 8 76.01 -93.17 -24.53
N PRO A 9 76.19 -93.11 -23.19
CA PRO A 9 75.47 -92.34 -22.17
C PRO A 9 76.34 -91.79 -20.98
N HIS A 10 75.65 -91.14 -20.03
CA HIS A 10 75.89 -91.05 -18.56
C HIS A 10 77.11 -90.29 -17.97
N ASP A 11 76.86 -89.02 -17.61
CA ASP A 11 76.73 -88.41 -16.25
C ASP A 11 77.58 -88.95 -15.06
N PRO A 12 78.02 -88.05 -14.16
CA PRO A 12 77.16 -87.73 -13.00
C PRO A 12 77.11 -86.25 -12.57
N GLU A 13 75.87 -85.81 -12.36
CA GLU A 13 75.32 -85.21 -11.13
C GLU A 13 75.98 -83.93 -10.54
N GLY A 14 75.28 -82.80 -10.75
CA GLY A 14 75.24 -81.67 -9.82
C GLY A 14 73.78 -81.42 -9.39
N PRO A 15 73.51 -80.88 -8.18
CA PRO A 15 72.20 -80.97 -7.53
C PRO A 15 71.15 -80.02 -8.15
N GLN A 16 69.99 -80.56 -8.51
CA GLN A 16 68.81 -79.81 -8.99
C GLN A 16 67.98 -79.30 -7.80
N LEU A 17 67.69 -78.00 -7.80
CA LEU A 17 66.72 -77.36 -6.91
C LEU A 17 65.30 -77.65 -7.42
N PRO A 18 64.30 -77.91 -6.54
CA PRO A 18 62.96 -78.27 -6.96
C PRO A 18 62.20 -77.08 -7.53
N GLU A 19 61.76 -77.20 -8.79
CA GLU A 19 60.85 -76.28 -9.47
C GLU A 19 59.42 -76.60 -9.02
N LEU A 20 58.77 -75.65 -8.36
CA LEU A 20 57.41 -75.79 -7.83
C LEU A 20 56.39 -75.78 -8.97
N GLU A 21 55.69 -76.91 -9.12
CA GLU A 21 54.56 -77.11 -10.03
C GLU A 21 53.49 -76.00 -9.88
N SER A 22 53.12 -75.43 -11.02
CA SER A 22 52.02 -74.49 -11.19
C SER A 22 50.67 -75.16 -10.94
N TYR A 23 50.01 -74.81 -9.84
CA TYR A 23 48.63 -75.20 -9.56
C TYR A 23 47.67 -74.16 -10.16
N GLU A 24 46.91 -74.55 -11.19
CA GLU A 24 45.75 -73.79 -11.68
C GLU A 24 44.48 -74.21 -10.93
N PRO A 25 43.75 -73.29 -10.27
CA PRO A 25 42.35 -73.50 -9.90
C PRO A 25 41.39 -72.81 -10.88
N ALA A 26 40.31 -73.53 -11.20
CA ALA A 26 39.18 -73.22 -12.09
C ALA A 26 38.50 -71.84 -11.87
N PRO A 27 37.77 -71.30 -12.89
CA PRO A 27 37.21 -69.96 -12.81
C PRO A 27 36.02 -69.91 -11.85
N ALA A 28 36.18 -69.21 -10.73
CA ALA A 28 35.08 -68.83 -9.85
C ALA A 28 34.34 -67.63 -10.46
N GLN A 29 33.35 -67.91 -11.32
CA GLN A 29 32.26 -66.98 -11.60
C GLN A 29 31.29 -66.99 -10.41
N ASP A 30 30.85 -65.79 -10.04
CA ASP A 30 29.68 -65.47 -9.20
C ASP A 30 29.70 -65.82 -7.71
N LEU A 31 30.44 -65.04 -6.91
CA LEU A 31 30.05 -64.72 -5.52
C LEU A 31 30.53 -63.30 -5.13
N LEU A 32 29.92 -62.26 -5.70
CA LEU A 32 29.92 -60.92 -5.10
C LEU A 32 28.51 -60.65 -4.54
N PRO A 33 28.36 -60.26 -3.26
CA PRO A 33 27.06 -59.81 -2.74
C PRO A 33 26.61 -58.56 -3.52
N PRO A 34 25.29 -58.32 -3.68
CA PRO A 34 24.82 -57.11 -4.34
C PRO A 34 25.38 -55.89 -3.59
N ALA A 35 26.04 -55.00 -4.33
CA ALA A 35 26.50 -53.74 -3.78
C ALA A 35 25.30 -53.02 -3.17
N THR A 36 25.26 -52.92 -1.84
CA THR A 36 24.35 -52.00 -1.16
C THR A 36 24.69 -50.62 -1.68
N GLU A 37 23.80 -50.01 -2.47
CA GLU A 37 23.86 -48.59 -2.77
C GLU A 37 23.83 -47.86 -1.43
N ILE A 38 25.00 -47.46 -0.95
CA ILE A 38 25.12 -46.47 0.11
C ILE A 38 24.61 -45.19 -0.55
N ALA A 39 23.33 -44.89 -0.34
CA ALA A 39 22.80 -43.56 -0.62
C ALA A 39 23.76 -42.55 0.02
N PRO A 40 24.28 -41.55 -0.72
CA PRO A 40 25.26 -40.64 -0.18
C PRO A 40 24.65 -40.00 1.06
N GLU A 41 25.29 -40.27 2.21
CA GLU A 41 25.02 -39.60 3.46
C GLU A 41 25.02 -38.10 3.15
N ALA A 42 23.86 -37.46 3.33
CA ALA A 42 23.69 -36.05 3.00
C ALA A 42 24.77 -35.29 3.77
N ALA A 43 25.82 -34.87 3.06
CA ALA A 43 26.89 -34.09 3.65
C ALA A 43 26.25 -32.95 4.43
N PRO A 44 26.70 -32.66 5.68
CA PRO A 44 26.22 -31.48 6.37
C PRO A 44 26.39 -30.32 5.40
N GLN A 45 25.29 -29.63 5.07
CA GLN A 45 25.31 -28.46 4.21
C GLN A 45 26.11 -27.38 4.95
N THR A 46 27.43 -27.46 4.85
CA THR A 46 28.32 -26.41 5.28
C THR A 46 28.05 -25.25 4.35
N GLU A 47 27.32 -24.25 4.86
CA GLU A 47 27.15 -22.97 4.18
C GLU A 47 28.50 -22.56 3.62
N SER A 48 28.58 -22.31 2.31
CA SER A 48 29.88 -22.03 1.71
C SER A 48 30.44 -20.73 2.29
N TYR A 49 31.76 -20.56 2.25
CA TYR A 49 32.40 -19.31 2.67
C TYR A 49 31.79 -18.08 1.96
N PHE A 50 31.32 -18.25 0.73
CA PHE A 50 30.61 -17.21 -0.02
C PHE A 50 29.17 -16.99 0.48
N ASP A 51 28.48 -18.01 0.97
CA ASP A 51 27.16 -17.88 1.60
C ASP A 51 27.27 -17.16 2.96
N THR A 52 28.34 -17.42 3.72
CA THR A 52 28.65 -16.71 4.96
C THR A 52 29.13 -15.28 4.69
N TYR A 53 29.89 -15.03 3.62
CA TYR A 53 30.28 -13.66 3.22
C TYR A 53 29.09 -12.87 2.66
N ALA A 54 28.22 -13.54 1.91
CA ALA A 54 26.94 -13.01 1.46
C ALA A 54 25.88 -12.98 2.57
N SER A 55 26.19 -13.45 3.79
CA SER A 55 25.28 -13.43 4.93
C SER A 55 25.04 -11.99 5.41
N ARG A 56 24.08 -11.38 4.72
CA ARG A 56 23.06 -10.43 5.15
C ARG A 56 23.53 -9.46 6.25
N LEU A 57 23.97 -8.28 5.80
CA LEU A 57 23.70 -7.05 6.56
C LEU A 57 22.30 -7.15 7.17
N PRO A 58 22.08 -6.86 8.46
CA PRO A 58 20.73 -6.91 9.01
C PRO A 58 19.82 -6.01 8.16
N PRO A 59 18.57 -6.44 7.88
CA PRO A 59 17.62 -5.61 7.15
C PRO A 59 17.53 -4.24 7.85
N PRO A 60 17.44 -3.14 7.08
CA PRO A 60 17.46 -1.81 7.65
C PRO A 60 16.32 -1.69 8.69
N PRO A 61 16.61 -1.12 9.88
CA PRO A 61 15.58 -0.97 10.90
C PRO A 61 14.43 -0.14 10.35
N ARG A 62 13.22 -0.65 10.53
CA ARG A 62 11.99 0.06 10.21
C ARG A 62 11.64 1.01 11.35
N PHE A 63 11.35 2.26 11.02
CA PHE A 63 10.92 3.25 12.00
C PHE A 63 9.49 3.69 11.69
N PRO A 64 8.61 3.83 12.71
CA PRO A 64 7.28 4.41 12.51
C PRO A 64 7.35 5.78 11.85
N ASN A 65 6.53 6.01 10.83
CA ASN A 65 6.41 7.30 10.13
C ASN A 65 5.68 8.37 10.98
N ILE A 66 5.98 8.43 12.28
CA ILE A 66 5.34 9.35 13.24
C ILE A 66 5.71 10.79 12.90
N LEU A 67 6.94 11.05 12.48
CA LEU A 67 7.38 12.39 12.10
C LEU A 67 6.55 12.93 10.92
N ASP A 68 6.21 12.07 9.97
CA ASP A 68 5.39 12.46 8.81
C ASP A 68 3.98 12.88 9.25
N VAL A 69 3.38 12.13 10.18
CA VAL A 69 2.06 12.45 10.76
C VAL A 69 2.12 13.72 11.62
N VAL A 70 3.18 13.90 12.42
CA VAL A 70 3.36 15.11 13.23
C VAL A 70 3.51 16.32 12.33
N LEU A 71 4.33 16.26 11.29
CA LEU A 71 4.43 17.35 10.33
C LEU A 71 3.08 17.60 9.65
N MET A 72 2.40 16.55 9.21
CA MET A 72 1.06 16.66 8.61
C MET A 72 0.11 17.45 9.52
N CYS A 73 0.03 17.11 10.81
CA CYS A 73 -0.79 17.81 11.78
C CYS A 73 -0.37 19.28 11.96
N ILE A 74 0.93 19.56 12.05
CA ILE A 74 1.45 20.93 12.18
C ILE A 74 1.06 21.77 10.96
N LEU A 75 1.29 21.27 9.75
CA LEU A 75 1.03 22.00 8.52
C LEU A 75 -0.47 22.18 8.24
N LEU A 76 -1.30 21.18 8.60
CA LEU A 76 -2.76 21.34 8.61
C LEU A 76 -3.19 22.43 9.59
N SER A 77 -2.59 22.49 10.79
CA SER A 77 -2.92 23.52 11.79
C SER A 77 -2.54 24.92 11.30
N VAL A 78 -1.38 25.06 10.66
CA VAL A 78 -0.96 26.33 10.04
C VAL A 78 -1.93 26.72 8.91
N GLY A 79 -2.33 25.78 8.07
CA GLY A 79 -3.32 26.04 7.02
C GLY A 79 -4.70 26.45 7.59
N TRP A 80 -5.12 25.84 8.69
CA TRP A 80 -6.37 26.18 9.37
C TRP A 80 -6.31 27.61 9.96
N LEU A 81 -5.19 27.98 10.59
CA LEU A 81 -4.96 29.34 11.08
C LEU A 81 -4.97 30.37 9.93
N ALA A 82 -4.30 30.07 8.81
CA ALA A 82 -4.28 30.93 7.63
C ALA A 82 -5.69 31.11 7.03
N SER A 83 -6.45 30.02 6.94
CA SER A 83 -7.85 30.04 6.51
C SER A 83 -8.73 30.87 7.46
N GLY A 84 -8.57 30.71 8.77
CA GLY A 84 -9.30 31.48 9.78
C GLY A 84 -9.00 32.97 9.69
N ALA A 85 -7.73 33.34 9.49
CA ALA A 85 -7.32 34.72 9.27
C ALA A 85 -7.92 35.31 7.99
N ALA A 86 -7.96 34.53 6.91
CA ALA A 86 -8.60 34.94 5.65
C ALA A 86 -10.11 35.14 5.82
N ALA A 87 -10.81 34.22 6.49
CA ALA A 87 -12.23 34.34 6.78
C ALA A 87 -12.54 35.54 7.68
N ALA A 88 -11.73 35.78 8.72
CA ALA A 88 -11.87 36.95 9.60
C ALA A 88 -11.65 38.27 8.85
N THR A 89 -10.67 38.29 7.93
CA THR A 89 -10.41 39.44 7.06
C THR A 89 -11.57 39.69 6.10
N ALA A 90 -12.11 38.63 5.49
CA ALA A 90 -13.29 38.72 4.63
C ALA A 90 -14.51 39.28 5.38
N LEU A 91 -14.74 38.84 6.62
CA LEU A 91 -15.82 39.32 7.47
C LEU A 91 -15.61 40.78 7.88
N HIS A 92 -14.38 41.17 8.22
CA HIS A 92 -14.02 42.55 8.56
C HIS A 92 -14.36 43.52 7.42
N PHE A 93 -14.04 43.14 6.18
CA PHE A 93 -14.38 43.91 4.98
C PHE A 93 -15.81 43.69 4.47
N ARG A 94 -16.62 42.89 5.18
CA ARG A 94 -18.03 42.59 4.83
C ARG A 94 -18.16 42.04 3.42
N LEU A 95 -17.19 41.23 3.00
CA LEU A 95 -17.22 40.57 1.69
C LEU A 95 -18.48 39.71 1.59
N PHE A 96 -19.07 39.71 0.39
CA PHE A 96 -20.32 38.99 0.09
C PHE A 96 -21.54 39.46 0.92
N GLY A 97 -21.50 40.66 1.51
CA GLY A 97 -22.63 41.21 2.27
C GLY A 97 -22.86 40.51 3.62
N VAL A 98 -21.84 39.83 4.13
CA VAL A 98 -21.90 39.12 5.42
C VAL A 98 -21.43 40.04 6.55
N HIS A 99 -22.26 40.17 7.58
CA HIS A 99 -22.02 41.13 8.68
C HIS A 99 -21.76 40.48 10.04
N THR A 100 -22.10 39.21 10.20
CA THR A 100 -21.98 38.50 11.49
C THR A 100 -21.30 37.16 11.31
N GLU A 101 -20.64 36.68 12.37
CA GLU A 101 -20.02 35.35 12.39
C GLU A 101 -21.04 34.23 12.15
N LYS A 102 -22.25 34.36 12.72
CA LYS A 102 -23.33 33.40 12.50
C LYS A 102 -23.75 33.32 11.04
N GLN A 103 -23.78 34.45 10.34
CA GLN A 103 -24.08 34.48 8.91
C GLN A 103 -22.92 33.87 8.11
N ALA A 104 -21.67 34.19 8.44
CA ALA A 104 -20.49 33.60 7.81
C ALA A 104 -20.44 32.06 7.95
N ALA A 105 -20.79 31.53 9.12
CA ALA A 105 -20.82 30.08 9.37
C ALA A 105 -21.86 29.32 8.52
N ASN A 106 -22.87 30.01 7.99
CA ASN A 106 -23.89 29.43 7.10
C ASN A 106 -23.73 29.89 5.64
N ASP A 107 -22.76 30.76 5.35
CA ASP A 107 -22.50 31.26 4.01
C ASP A 107 -21.50 30.34 3.28
N ILE A 108 -21.83 29.98 2.05
CA ILE A 108 -21.01 29.06 1.27
C ILE A 108 -19.63 29.62 0.93
N HIS A 109 -19.52 30.93 0.67
CA HIS A 109 -18.24 31.55 0.32
C HIS A 109 -17.28 31.50 1.49
N TYR A 110 -17.79 31.65 2.71
CA TYR A 110 -16.99 31.55 3.92
C TYR A 110 -16.66 30.10 4.26
N THR A 111 -17.65 29.20 4.29
CA THR A 111 -17.43 27.79 4.67
C THR A 111 -16.56 27.04 3.65
N MET A 112 -16.97 27.01 2.39
CA MET A 112 -16.24 26.31 1.33
C MET A 112 -14.98 27.06 0.90
N GLY A 113 -15.01 28.40 0.90
CA GLY A 113 -13.82 29.21 0.61
C GLY A 113 -12.73 29.03 1.66
N ALA A 114 -13.09 29.03 2.95
CA ALA A 114 -12.16 28.71 4.02
C ALA A 114 -11.59 27.30 3.85
N GLN A 115 -12.43 26.28 3.63
CA GLN A 115 -11.94 24.91 3.42
C GLN A 115 -10.97 24.81 2.23
N THR A 116 -11.26 25.51 1.13
CA THR A 116 -10.39 25.57 -0.05
C THR A 116 -9.04 26.22 0.29
N ILE A 117 -9.04 27.36 0.99
CA ILE A 117 -7.81 28.04 1.42
C ILE A 117 -7.00 27.12 2.34
N TRP A 118 -7.65 26.48 3.32
CA TRP A 118 -7.00 25.54 4.23
C TRP A 118 -6.27 24.43 3.45
N TYR A 119 -6.96 23.81 2.49
CA TYR A 119 -6.44 22.70 1.70
C TYR A 119 -5.28 23.14 0.79
N LEU A 120 -5.40 24.29 0.12
CA LEU A 120 -4.35 24.81 -0.75
C LEU A 120 -3.11 25.24 0.02
N VAL A 121 -3.28 25.90 1.17
CA VAL A 121 -2.16 26.30 2.03
C VAL A 121 -1.45 25.06 2.58
N ALA A 122 -2.18 24.07 3.08
CA ALA A 122 -1.60 22.81 3.56
C ALA A 122 -0.80 22.11 2.44
N LEU A 123 -1.35 22.00 1.23
CA LEU A 123 -0.67 21.43 0.08
C LEU A 123 0.60 22.20 -0.31
N ALA A 124 0.52 23.53 -0.37
CA ALA A 124 1.67 24.36 -0.67
C ALA A 124 2.79 24.17 0.37
N LEU A 125 2.44 24.15 1.66
CA LEU A 125 3.39 23.92 2.74
C LEU A 125 4.02 22.52 2.65
N TRP A 126 3.25 21.47 2.37
CA TRP A 126 3.81 20.13 2.14
C TRP A 126 4.78 20.12 0.97
N MET A 127 4.42 20.72 -0.16
CA MET A 127 5.27 20.79 -1.34
C MET A 127 6.60 21.52 -1.08
N LEU A 128 6.61 22.51 -0.19
CA LEU A 128 7.78 23.34 0.12
C LEU A 128 8.65 22.79 1.27
N ILE A 129 8.03 22.24 2.30
CA ILE A 129 8.69 21.83 3.55
C ILE A 129 9.10 20.36 3.50
N PHE A 130 8.28 19.48 2.92
CA PHE A 130 8.58 18.05 2.88
C PHE A 130 9.93 17.73 2.22
N PRO A 131 10.26 18.28 1.02
CA PRO A 131 11.56 17.97 0.41
C PRO A 131 12.77 18.45 1.23
N LYS A 132 12.60 19.46 2.09
CA LYS A 132 13.67 20.00 2.93
C LYS A 132 13.97 19.10 4.13
N ILE A 133 12.95 18.42 4.66
CA ILE A 133 13.09 17.55 5.84
C ILE A 133 13.55 16.14 5.43
N TRP A 134 12.92 15.56 4.40
CA TRP A 134 13.16 14.15 4.01
C TRP A 134 14.10 13.98 2.81
N HIS A 135 14.65 15.07 2.27
CA HIS A 135 15.52 15.07 1.09
C HIS A 135 14.93 14.30 -0.12
N THR A 136 13.60 14.17 -0.16
CA THR A 136 12.84 13.42 -1.15
C THR A 136 11.70 14.30 -1.65
N ARG A 137 11.45 14.29 -2.97
CA ARG A 137 10.32 15.05 -3.55
C ARG A 137 9.00 14.58 -2.94
N PHE A 138 8.10 15.51 -2.62
CA PHE A 138 6.82 15.23 -1.95
C PHE A 138 6.05 14.06 -2.60
N PHE A 139 5.79 14.14 -3.90
CA PHE A 139 5.08 13.10 -4.66
C PHE A 139 5.77 11.73 -4.63
N ALA A 140 7.11 11.68 -4.55
CA ALA A 140 7.84 10.43 -4.39
C ALA A 140 7.72 9.87 -2.96
N GLY A 141 7.68 10.76 -1.96
CA GLY A 141 7.50 10.42 -0.55
C GLY A 141 6.14 9.75 -0.29
N VAL A 142 5.06 10.33 -0.81
CA VAL A 142 3.70 9.80 -0.65
C VAL A 142 3.33 8.69 -1.65
N GLU A 143 4.29 8.23 -2.46
CA GLU A 143 4.12 7.19 -3.48
C GLU A 143 3.03 7.54 -4.53
N TRP A 144 3.10 8.75 -5.06
CA TRP A 144 2.28 9.16 -6.19
C TRP A 144 2.71 8.45 -7.49
N ARG A 145 2.08 7.30 -7.79
CA ARG A 145 2.38 6.48 -8.98
C ARG A 145 1.27 6.59 -10.02
N ALA A 146 1.20 7.75 -10.69
CA ALA A 146 0.21 8.01 -11.73
C ALA A 146 0.26 7.01 -12.90
N ALA A 147 1.46 6.56 -13.31
CA ALA A 147 1.60 5.54 -14.35
C ALA A 147 0.95 4.20 -13.96
N ALA A 148 1.02 3.81 -12.67
CA ALA A 148 0.34 2.62 -12.18
C ALA A 148 -1.18 2.83 -12.21
N ALA A 149 -1.67 4.00 -11.79
CA ALA A 149 -3.10 4.32 -11.85
C ALA A 149 -3.64 4.27 -13.30
N PHE A 150 -2.90 4.83 -14.25
CA PHE A 150 -3.29 4.82 -15.66
C PHE A 150 -3.31 3.42 -16.27
N ARG A 151 -2.36 2.56 -15.90
CA ARG A 151 -2.31 1.15 -16.33
C ARG A 151 -3.50 0.36 -15.79
N LEU A 152 -3.92 0.62 -14.55
CA LEU A 152 -5.00 -0.08 -13.86
C LEU A 152 -6.36 0.61 -14.01
N ARG A 153 -6.50 1.60 -14.91
CA ARG A 153 -7.66 2.50 -15.00
C ARG A 153 -9.03 1.80 -14.98
N TRP A 154 -9.16 0.65 -15.64
CA TRP A 154 -10.43 -0.09 -15.67
C TRP A 154 -10.75 -0.80 -14.37
N GLN A 155 -9.74 -1.35 -13.68
CA GLN A 155 -9.92 -1.93 -12.36
C GLN A 155 -10.28 -0.84 -11.34
N LEU A 156 -9.64 0.34 -11.44
CA LEU A 156 -9.96 1.49 -10.60
C LEU A 156 -11.38 2.01 -10.85
N PHE A 157 -11.81 2.08 -12.11
CA PHE A 157 -13.19 2.42 -12.44
C PHE A 157 -14.20 1.46 -11.81
N TRP A 158 -13.97 0.14 -11.91
CA TRP A 158 -14.86 -0.84 -11.27
C TRP A 158 -14.85 -0.77 -9.74
N ALA A 159 -13.71 -0.46 -9.13
CA ALA A 159 -13.65 -0.21 -7.69
C ALA A 159 -14.50 1.02 -7.30
N ALA A 160 -14.41 2.11 -8.06
CA ALA A 160 -15.23 3.30 -7.85
C ALA A 160 -16.72 3.02 -8.08
N PHE A 161 -17.05 2.24 -9.11
CA PHE A 161 -18.42 1.83 -9.40
C PHE A 161 -19.01 0.93 -8.30
N ALA A 162 -18.21 0.01 -7.74
CA ALA A 162 -18.63 -0.80 -6.60
C ALA A 162 -18.95 0.08 -5.37
N CYS A 163 -18.09 1.06 -5.06
CA CYS A 163 -18.38 2.05 -4.01
C CYS A 163 -19.65 2.86 -4.30
N PHE A 164 -19.88 3.24 -5.55
CA PHE A 164 -21.10 3.92 -5.97
C PHE A 164 -22.35 3.06 -5.75
N VAL A 165 -22.31 1.77 -6.13
CA VAL A 165 -23.40 0.83 -5.84
C VAL A 165 -23.64 0.70 -4.34
N LEU A 166 -22.59 0.65 -3.51
CA LEU A 166 -22.73 0.66 -2.05
C LEU A 166 -23.46 1.92 -1.55
N ALA A 167 -23.20 3.09 -2.13
CA ALA A 167 -23.91 4.32 -1.78
C ALA A 167 -25.39 4.27 -2.17
N ILE A 168 -25.73 3.69 -3.32
CA ILE A 168 -27.14 3.48 -3.70
C ILE A 168 -27.82 2.51 -2.72
N VAL A 169 -27.16 1.42 -2.35
CA VAL A 169 -27.68 0.45 -1.38
C VAL A 169 -27.88 1.09 0.00
N ASP A 170 -26.93 1.91 0.47
CA ASP A 170 -27.07 2.66 1.72
C ASP A 170 -28.28 3.61 1.68
N GLY A 171 -28.43 4.39 0.61
CA GLY A 171 -29.57 5.29 0.43
C GLY A 171 -30.93 4.57 0.44
N LEU A 172 -30.98 3.31 -0.01
CA LEU A 172 -32.19 2.49 -0.01
C LEU A 172 -32.46 1.79 1.34
N LEU A 173 -31.40 1.35 2.05
CA LEU A 173 -31.53 0.55 3.27
C LEU A 173 -31.48 1.38 4.56
N LEU A 174 -30.68 2.45 4.58
CA LEU A 174 -30.40 3.29 5.75
C LEU A 174 -30.47 4.78 5.35
N PRO A 175 -31.65 5.27 4.92
CA PRO A 175 -31.79 6.64 4.45
C PRO A 175 -31.38 7.65 5.53
N GLY A 176 -30.57 8.63 5.12
CA GLY A 176 -30.13 9.71 5.98
C GLY A 176 -31.25 10.70 6.35
N PRO A 177 -30.99 11.61 7.28
CA PRO A 177 -31.92 12.68 7.63
C PRO A 177 -32.16 13.63 6.45
N LYS A 178 -33.38 14.15 6.30
CA LYS A 178 -33.85 14.94 5.14
C LYS A 178 -33.30 16.38 5.05
N GLU A 179 -32.58 16.84 6.08
CA GLU A 179 -32.03 18.20 6.16
C GLU A 179 -30.61 18.15 6.74
N ALA A 180 -29.69 17.51 6.01
CA ALA A 180 -28.28 17.56 6.37
C ALA A 180 -27.67 18.92 6.02
N PRO A 181 -26.65 19.40 6.74
CA PRO A 181 -25.96 20.65 6.40
C PRO A 181 -25.47 20.70 4.96
N ILE A 182 -25.08 19.56 4.39
CA ILE A 182 -24.66 19.48 2.98
C ILE A 182 -25.80 19.82 2.01
N ASP A 183 -27.06 19.58 2.36
CA ASP A 183 -28.22 19.87 1.51
C ASP A 183 -28.42 21.38 1.33
N GLN A 184 -27.95 22.19 2.28
CA GLN A 184 -28.03 23.65 2.19
C GLN A 184 -27.15 24.19 1.06
N VAL A 185 -25.99 23.56 0.82
CA VAL A 185 -25.08 23.92 -0.27
C VAL A 185 -25.73 23.70 -1.63
N PHE A 186 -26.54 22.65 -1.74
CA PHE A 186 -27.25 22.32 -2.98
C PHE A 186 -28.42 23.24 -3.28
N ARG A 187 -28.93 24.03 -2.33
CA ARG A 187 -30.02 25.00 -2.59
C ARG A 187 -29.61 26.17 -3.49
N MET A 188 -28.30 26.35 -3.73
CA MET A 188 -27.77 27.37 -4.62
C MET A 188 -27.04 26.72 -5.80
N PRO A 189 -27.43 26.97 -7.06
CA PRO A 189 -26.79 26.35 -8.23
C PRO A 189 -25.28 26.59 -8.31
N GLY A 190 -24.82 27.80 -7.97
CA GLY A 190 -23.39 28.11 -7.92
C GLY A 190 -22.64 27.31 -6.85
N GLY A 191 -23.31 27.03 -5.72
CA GLY A 191 -22.76 26.20 -4.66
C GLY A 191 -22.65 24.74 -5.03
N ALA A 192 -23.66 24.20 -5.73
CA ALA A 192 -23.62 22.84 -6.26
C ALA A 192 -22.47 22.63 -7.25
N TRP A 193 -22.25 23.57 -8.18
CA TRP A 193 -21.13 23.51 -9.12
C TRP A 193 -19.76 23.66 -8.44
N PHE A 194 -19.66 24.54 -7.44
CA PHE A 194 -18.44 24.67 -6.65
C PHE A 194 -18.11 23.37 -5.89
N LEU A 195 -19.11 22.82 -5.19
CA LEU A 195 -18.96 21.57 -4.44
C LEU A 195 -18.65 20.39 -5.36
N PHE A 196 -19.25 20.33 -6.56
CA PHE A 196 -18.88 19.35 -7.59
C PHE A 196 -17.40 19.46 -7.96
N ALA A 197 -16.93 20.64 -8.36
CA ALA A 197 -15.54 20.85 -8.77
C ALA A 197 -14.57 20.53 -7.63
N PHE A 198 -14.85 21.03 -6.42
CA PHE A 198 -14.06 20.76 -5.21
C PHE A 198 -14.04 19.26 -4.87
N GLY A 199 -15.21 18.63 -4.86
CA GLY A 199 -15.45 17.24 -4.47
C GLY A 199 -14.87 16.20 -5.42
N ILE A 200 -14.65 16.51 -6.69
CA ILE A 200 -14.00 15.59 -7.64
C ILE A 200 -12.49 15.87 -7.84
N THR A 201 -11.98 17.00 -7.33
CA THR A 201 -10.58 17.40 -7.53
C THR A 201 -9.81 17.56 -6.23
N LEU A 202 -9.93 18.73 -5.59
CA LEU A 202 -9.10 19.14 -4.46
C LEU A 202 -9.37 18.29 -3.21
N ALA A 203 -10.63 17.99 -2.91
CA ALA A 203 -10.97 17.16 -1.75
C ALA A 203 -10.35 15.76 -1.84
N PRO A 204 -10.59 14.96 -2.91
CA PRO A 204 -9.96 13.66 -3.07
C PRO A 204 -8.43 13.72 -2.99
N LEU A 205 -7.79 14.73 -3.57
CA LEU A 205 -6.33 14.85 -3.53
C LEU A 205 -5.82 15.02 -2.09
N ILE A 206 -6.41 15.94 -1.33
CA ILE A 206 -5.96 16.28 0.02
C ILE A 206 -6.33 15.19 1.02
N GLU A 207 -7.57 14.71 0.97
CA GLU A 207 -8.03 13.65 1.86
C GLU A 207 -7.23 12.36 1.66
N GLU A 208 -7.00 11.93 0.42
CA GLU A 208 -6.16 10.76 0.18
C GLU A 208 -4.72 10.98 0.66
N THR A 209 -4.17 12.18 0.48
CA THR A 209 -2.84 12.51 1.00
C THR A 209 -2.77 12.35 2.52
N ILE A 210 -3.75 12.88 3.25
CA ILE A 210 -3.83 12.78 4.73
C ILE A 210 -3.98 11.32 5.16
N TYR A 211 -5.01 10.63 4.65
CA TYR A 211 -5.39 9.32 5.16
C TYR A 211 -4.51 8.20 4.58
N ARG A 212 -4.24 8.21 3.28
CA ARG A 212 -3.56 7.11 2.56
C ARG A 212 -2.10 7.43 2.23
N GLY A 213 -1.73 8.71 2.23
CA GLY A 213 -0.35 9.17 2.09
C GLY A 213 0.41 9.15 3.42
N PHE A 214 -0.20 9.65 4.50
CA PHE A 214 0.45 9.78 5.81
C PHE A 214 -0.04 8.76 6.84
N LEU A 215 -1.34 8.74 7.18
CA LEU A 215 -1.86 7.94 8.30
C LEU A 215 -1.73 6.43 8.07
N LEU A 216 -2.17 5.93 6.91
CA LEU A 216 -2.18 4.49 6.62
C LEU A 216 -0.76 3.88 6.66
N PRO A 217 0.28 4.46 6.00
CA PRO A 217 1.65 3.99 6.15
C PRO A 217 2.19 4.10 7.58
N ALA A 218 1.84 5.16 8.32
CA ALA A 218 2.29 5.36 9.69
C ALA A 218 1.72 4.30 10.63
N PHE A 219 0.41 4.03 10.59
CA PHE A 219 -0.21 2.98 11.38
C PHE A 219 0.27 1.58 11.00
N SER A 220 0.45 1.32 9.69
CA SER A 220 0.95 0.02 9.22
C SER A 220 2.36 -0.23 9.73
N THR A 221 3.21 0.80 9.68
CA THR A 221 4.60 0.73 10.15
C THR A 221 4.68 0.66 11.67
N LEU A 222 3.82 1.40 12.38
CA LEU A 222 3.76 1.37 13.85
C LEU A 222 3.36 -0.01 14.36
N TRP A 223 2.33 -0.63 13.79
CA TRP A 223 1.87 -1.96 14.19
C TRP A 223 2.99 -2.98 14.09
N ASP A 224 3.62 -3.08 12.92
CA ASP A 224 4.67 -4.06 12.71
C ASP A 224 5.92 -3.74 13.53
N PHE A 225 6.31 -2.47 13.64
CA PHE A 225 7.42 -2.06 14.50
C PHE A 225 7.21 -2.50 15.95
N THR A 226 6.01 -2.29 16.49
CA THR A 226 5.67 -2.75 17.84
C THR A 226 5.71 -4.27 17.94
N ALA A 227 5.17 -4.99 16.95
CA ALA A 227 5.21 -6.45 16.94
C ALA A 227 6.64 -7.00 16.88
N GLU A 228 7.53 -6.39 16.07
CA GLU A 228 8.95 -6.72 15.96
C GLU A 228 9.66 -6.57 17.31
N ARG A 229 9.37 -5.50 18.07
CA ARG A 229 9.98 -5.26 19.39
C ARG A 229 9.45 -6.16 20.49
N ILE A 230 8.18 -6.55 20.42
CA ILE A 230 7.58 -7.45 21.42
C ILE A 230 8.01 -8.91 21.18
N GLN A 231 8.20 -9.29 19.92
CA GLN A 231 8.43 -10.69 19.52
C GLN A 231 9.90 -10.96 19.14
N ASP A 232 10.78 -9.97 19.27
CA ASP A 232 12.20 -10.01 18.85
C ASP A 232 12.39 -10.52 17.41
N ARG A 233 11.47 -10.13 16.52
CA ARG A 233 11.50 -10.52 15.09
C ARG A 233 12.22 -9.44 14.27
N PRO A 234 13.15 -9.81 13.37
CA PRO A 234 13.78 -8.84 12.48
C PRO A 234 12.77 -8.32 11.44
N ALA A 235 12.91 -7.06 11.05
CA ALA A 235 12.10 -6.47 9.99
C ALA A 235 12.35 -7.18 8.65
N PRO A 236 11.32 -7.40 7.81
CA PRO A 236 11.52 -7.98 6.49
C PRO A 236 12.29 -7.00 5.59
N TRP A 237 13.04 -7.55 4.63
CA TRP A 237 13.69 -6.74 3.60
C TRP A 237 12.65 -5.92 2.82
N PRO A 238 12.99 -4.66 2.48
CA PRO A 238 12.16 -3.84 1.60
C PRO A 238 11.84 -4.55 0.27
N ASP A 239 10.83 -4.05 -0.43
CA ASP A 239 10.52 -4.52 -1.78
C ASP A 239 11.60 -4.11 -2.80
N GLU A 240 11.42 -4.54 -4.05
CA GLU A 240 12.34 -4.26 -5.16
C GLU A 240 12.57 -2.76 -5.40
N ASN A 241 11.67 -1.89 -4.92
CA ASN A 241 11.77 -0.44 -5.02
C ASN A 241 12.28 0.20 -3.73
N GLY A 242 12.78 -0.59 -2.78
CA GLY A 242 13.26 -0.14 -1.47
C GLY A 242 12.15 0.29 -0.52
N LYS A 243 10.89 -0.10 -0.75
CA LYS A 243 9.75 0.29 0.08
C LYS A 243 9.43 -0.74 1.16
N VAL A 244 8.89 -0.25 2.28
CA VAL A 244 8.54 -1.07 3.44
C VAL A 244 7.46 -2.10 3.08
N LYS A 245 7.67 -3.35 3.50
CA LYS A 245 6.64 -4.40 3.45
C LYS A 245 5.89 -4.45 4.78
N TRP A 246 4.56 -4.43 4.70
CA TRP A 246 3.70 -4.54 5.88
C TRP A 246 3.09 -5.93 5.99
N SER A 247 2.96 -6.43 7.22
CA SER A 247 2.21 -7.66 7.47
C SER A 247 0.73 -7.50 7.16
N LEU A 248 0.02 -8.61 6.96
CA LEU A 248 -1.43 -8.58 6.79
C LEU A 248 -2.14 -7.96 8.01
N GLY A 249 -1.67 -8.29 9.22
CA GLY A 249 -2.19 -7.71 10.47
C GLY A 249 -2.05 -6.19 10.52
N ALA A 250 -0.88 -5.67 10.15
CA ALA A 250 -0.64 -4.22 10.03
C ALA A 250 -1.59 -3.57 9.03
N MET A 251 -1.73 -4.17 7.84
CA MET A 251 -2.61 -3.63 6.79
C MET A 251 -4.07 -3.58 7.23
N VAL A 252 -4.57 -4.63 7.89
CA VAL A 252 -5.95 -4.67 8.41
C VAL A 252 -6.15 -3.63 9.50
N PHE A 253 -5.28 -3.60 10.52
CA PHE A 253 -5.35 -2.64 11.62
C PHE A 253 -5.31 -1.20 11.09
N ALA A 254 -4.32 -0.88 10.25
CA ALA A 254 -4.13 0.45 9.73
C ALA A 254 -5.29 0.90 8.84
N SER A 255 -5.89 -0.01 8.06
CA SER A 255 -7.07 0.30 7.25
C SER A 255 -8.26 0.70 8.13
N ILE A 256 -8.51 -0.04 9.22
CA ILE A 256 -9.57 0.28 10.18
C ILE A 256 -9.27 1.61 10.90
N ALA A 257 -8.07 1.74 11.46
CA ALA A 257 -7.64 2.92 12.21
C ALA A 257 -7.65 4.21 11.37
N THR A 258 -7.36 4.10 10.07
CA THR A 258 -7.45 5.22 9.11
C THR A 258 -8.90 5.51 8.72
N SER A 259 -9.75 4.48 8.62
CA SER A 259 -11.12 4.63 8.11
C SER A 259 -12.07 5.29 9.09
N VAL A 260 -11.88 5.09 10.40
CA VAL A 260 -12.69 5.74 11.45
C VAL A 260 -12.61 7.28 11.38
N PRO A 261 -11.43 7.93 11.47
CA PRO A 261 -11.34 9.39 11.40
C PRO A 261 -11.76 9.95 10.05
N PHE A 262 -11.64 9.18 8.95
CA PHE A 262 -12.16 9.58 7.65
C PHE A 262 -13.70 9.69 7.66
N ALA A 263 -14.39 8.67 8.16
CA ALA A 263 -15.85 8.69 8.27
C ALA A 263 -16.33 9.76 9.27
N LEU A 264 -15.63 9.95 10.39
CA LEU A 264 -15.98 10.95 11.41
C LEU A 264 -15.83 12.39 10.91
N MET A 265 -14.87 12.69 10.04
CA MET A 265 -14.69 14.06 9.51
C MET A 265 -15.96 14.57 8.80
N HIS A 266 -16.70 13.66 8.18
CA HIS A 266 -17.93 13.94 7.45
C HIS A 266 -19.16 14.03 8.36
N GLY A 267 -19.03 13.67 9.66
CA GLY A 267 -20.16 13.56 10.57
C GLY A 267 -21.01 14.83 10.65
N TYR A 268 -20.38 16.01 10.71
CA TYR A 268 -21.13 17.27 10.69
C TYR A 268 -21.92 17.46 9.38
N GLN A 269 -21.28 17.21 8.22
CA GLN A 269 -21.90 17.40 6.90
C GLN A 269 -23.09 16.45 6.68
N THR A 270 -23.05 15.27 7.29
CA THR A 270 -24.06 14.21 7.13
C THR A 270 -25.00 14.09 8.32
N SER A 271 -25.06 15.12 9.20
CA SER A 271 -25.87 15.12 10.44
C SER A 271 -25.66 13.90 11.34
N TYR A 272 -24.43 13.40 11.39
CA TYR A 272 -24.02 12.21 12.14
C TYR A 272 -24.89 10.97 11.83
N SER A 273 -25.40 10.88 10.58
CA SER A 273 -26.15 9.73 10.07
C SER A 273 -25.37 8.43 10.25
N PHE A 274 -25.98 7.45 10.92
CA PHE A 274 -25.36 6.15 11.15
C PHE A 274 -25.14 5.37 9.84
N GLY A 275 -26.13 5.38 8.92
CA GLY A 275 -26.00 4.74 7.61
C GLY A 275 -24.82 5.33 6.82
N THR A 276 -24.80 6.66 6.71
CA THR A 276 -23.73 7.37 6.01
C THR A 276 -22.36 7.15 6.65
N PHE A 277 -22.29 7.05 7.99
CA PHE A 277 -21.04 6.68 8.66
C PHE A 277 -20.54 5.30 8.24
N ILE A 278 -21.41 4.29 8.22
CA ILE A 278 -21.07 2.93 7.78
C ILE A 278 -20.66 2.91 6.30
N LEU A 279 -21.39 3.61 5.44
CA LEU A 279 -21.04 3.78 4.04
C LEU A 279 -19.64 4.38 3.87
N LEU A 280 -19.38 5.53 4.51
CA LEU A 280 -18.09 6.21 4.40
C LEU A 280 -16.96 5.37 4.97
N PHE A 281 -17.20 4.63 6.06
CA PHE A 281 -16.24 3.68 6.60
C PHE A 281 -15.94 2.55 5.59
N ALA A 282 -16.95 1.96 4.95
CA ALA A 282 -16.79 0.90 3.95
C ALA A 282 -16.05 1.40 2.69
N VAL A 283 -16.44 2.56 2.15
CA VAL A 283 -15.74 3.22 1.03
C VAL A 283 -14.30 3.50 1.41
N SER A 284 -14.06 3.94 2.65
CA SER A 284 -12.73 4.23 3.15
C SER A 284 -11.81 3.00 3.19
N LEU A 285 -12.36 1.84 3.60
CA LEU A 285 -11.67 0.55 3.54
C LEU A 285 -11.35 0.15 2.10
N ALA A 286 -12.27 0.35 1.16
CA ALA A 286 -12.01 0.08 -0.26
C ALA A 286 -10.87 0.94 -0.82
N LEU A 287 -10.82 2.23 -0.45
CA LEU A 287 -9.72 3.13 -0.83
C LEU A 287 -8.39 2.69 -0.20
N CYS A 288 -8.38 2.24 1.07
CA CYS A 288 -7.21 1.65 1.70
C CYS A 288 -6.75 0.37 0.97
N TRP A 289 -7.68 -0.50 0.58
CA TRP A 289 -7.36 -1.68 -0.22
C TRP A 289 -6.73 -1.33 -1.57
N VAL A 290 -7.28 -0.35 -2.29
CA VAL A 290 -6.70 0.15 -3.56
C VAL A 290 -5.29 0.70 -3.32
N ARG A 291 -5.09 1.52 -2.28
CA ARG A 291 -3.79 2.10 -1.94
C ARG A 291 -2.72 1.03 -1.65
N LEU A 292 -3.08 0.00 -0.89
CA LEU A 292 -2.17 -1.06 -0.45
C LEU A 292 -1.87 -2.06 -1.57
N SER A 293 -2.88 -2.48 -2.33
CA SER A 293 -2.74 -3.45 -3.42
C SER A 293 -1.98 -2.88 -4.62
N THR A 294 -2.19 -1.59 -4.93
CA THR A 294 -1.53 -0.94 -6.08
C THR A 294 -0.22 -0.25 -5.70
N ARG A 295 0.04 -0.08 -4.39
CA ARG A 295 1.14 0.74 -3.85
C ARG A 295 1.17 2.13 -4.49
N SER A 296 0.01 2.74 -4.72
CA SER A 296 -0.13 4.01 -5.43
C SER A 296 -1.16 4.91 -4.75
N LEU A 297 -0.72 6.08 -4.29
CA LEU A 297 -1.65 7.11 -3.80
C LEU A 297 -2.54 7.65 -4.93
N ALA A 298 -1.95 7.84 -6.12
CA ALA A 298 -2.69 8.30 -7.29
C ALA A 298 -3.85 7.36 -7.64
N ALA A 299 -3.70 6.05 -7.42
CA ALA A 299 -4.76 5.09 -7.70
C ALA A 299 -5.96 5.27 -6.76
N SER A 300 -5.74 5.42 -5.44
CA SER A 300 -6.85 5.66 -4.50
C SER A 300 -7.48 7.05 -4.70
N THR A 301 -6.68 8.08 -5.04
CA THR A 301 -7.20 9.41 -5.43
C THR A 301 -8.10 9.35 -6.65
N VAL A 302 -7.74 8.59 -7.68
CA VAL A 302 -8.59 8.42 -8.87
C VAL A 302 -9.88 7.68 -8.52
N VAL A 303 -9.82 6.62 -7.70
CA VAL A 303 -11.04 5.90 -7.27
C VAL A 303 -11.95 6.81 -6.46
N HIS A 304 -11.41 7.59 -5.53
CA HIS A 304 -12.17 8.54 -4.73
C HIS A 304 -12.81 9.63 -5.62
N ALA A 305 -12.04 10.27 -6.50
CA ALA A 305 -12.55 11.26 -7.44
C ALA A 305 -13.64 10.68 -8.37
N CYS A 306 -13.45 9.45 -8.86
CA CYS A 306 -14.43 8.79 -9.72
C CYS A 306 -15.71 8.41 -8.97
N TYR A 307 -15.60 7.96 -7.71
CA TYR A 307 -16.74 7.69 -6.84
C TYR A 307 -17.57 8.97 -6.63
N ASN A 308 -16.92 10.08 -6.27
CA ASN A 308 -17.59 11.37 -6.09
C ASN A 308 -18.21 11.85 -7.41
N PHE A 309 -17.49 11.71 -8.53
CA PHE A 309 -18.03 12.06 -9.84
C PHE A 309 -19.30 11.27 -10.18
N LEU A 310 -19.37 9.98 -9.90
CA LEU A 310 -20.58 9.17 -10.15
C LEU A 310 -21.78 9.67 -9.31
N LEU A 311 -21.56 10.02 -8.04
CA LEU A 311 -22.61 10.60 -7.18
C LEU A 311 -23.11 11.93 -7.72
N PHE A 312 -22.20 12.85 -8.06
CA PHE A 312 -22.58 14.14 -8.63
C PHE A 312 -23.20 14.01 -10.02
N ALA A 313 -22.76 13.07 -10.85
CA ALA A 313 -23.34 12.83 -12.16
C ALA A 313 -24.80 12.38 -12.06
N LEU A 314 -25.11 11.50 -11.09
CA LEU A 314 -26.49 11.11 -10.78
C LEU A 314 -27.32 12.33 -10.34
N MET A 315 -26.76 13.17 -9.48
CA MET A 315 -27.43 14.37 -8.98
C MET A 315 -27.66 15.43 -10.07
N ILE A 316 -26.66 15.67 -10.92
CA ILE A 316 -26.75 16.55 -12.10
C ILE A 316 -27.86 16.05 -13.02
N TRP A 317 -27.92 14.75 -13.28
CA TRP A 317 -28.97 14.18 -14.11
C TRP A 317 -30.36 14.33 -13.46
N GLY A 318 -30.52 13.96 -12.19
CA GLY A 318 -31.81 14.04 -11.48
C GLY A 318 -32.38 15.46 -11.39
N THR A 319 -31.51 16.47 -11.35
CA THR A 319 -31.91 17.89 -11.19
C THR A 319 -31.95 18.67 -12.51
N GLY A 320 -31.61 18.05 -13.65
CA GLY A 320 -31.49 18.74 -14.93
C GLY A 320 -30.38 19.79 -14.95
N GLY A 321 -29.21 19.47 -14.39
CA GLY A 321 -28.06 20.37 -14.32
C GLY A 321 -28.11 21.37 -13.17
N PHE A 322 -28.57 20.93 -11.98
CA PHE A 322 -28.78 21.78 -10.80
C PHE A 322 -29.80 22.90 -11.00
N GLN A 323 -30.72 22.75 -11.96
CA GLN A 323 -31.78 23.71 -12.24
C GLN A 323 -33.06 23.42 -11.43
N ASN A 324 -33.32 22.15 -11.11
CA ASN A 324 -34.51 21.69 -10.38
C ASN A 324 -34.08 21.06 -9.04
N LEU A 325 -33.61 21.91 -8.12
CA LEU A 325 -33.06 21.49 -6.83
C LEU A 325 -34.13 20.96 -5.87
N ASP A 326 -35.41 21.22 -6.17
CA ASP A 326 -36.59 20.66 -5.50
C ASP A 326 -36.78 19.16 -5.73
N LYS A 327 -36.09 18.59 -6.73
CA LYS A 327 -36.15 17.17 -7.09
C LYS A 327 -35.06 16.32 -6.44
N MET A 328 -34.22 16.91 -5.58
CA MET A 328 -33.25 16.18 -4.76
C MET A 328 -33.93 15.47 -3.59
#